data_AF-A0A3C7VUT0-F1
#
_entry.id   AF-A0A3C7VUT0-F1
#
_cell.length_a   1.000
_cell.length_b   1.000
_cell.length_c   1.000
_cell.angle_alpha   90.00
_cell.angle_beta   90.00
_cell.angle_gamma   90.00
#
_symmetry.space_group_name_H-M   'P 1'
#
loop_
_entity.id
_entity.type
_entity.pdbx_description
1 polymer ?
#
loop_
_entity_poly.entity_id
_entity_poly.type
_entity_poly.pdbx_seq_one_letter_code
_entity_poly.pdbx_strand_id
1 'polypeptide(L)'
;MAFDRVLIKRMEGHARGRGPGEVAARLRDAFCRLGYARAAIREHKTELGAVRAALRWAGPGDLVVLLSHERRDATQAFLQARAAEAGAPS
;
A
#
# COMPACT_ATOMS: atom_id res chain seq x y z
N MET A 1 -18.18 -3.82 3.19
CA MET A 1 -16.70 -3.98 3.19
C MET A 1 -16.09 -2.66 3.64
N ALA A 2 -14.99 -2.67 4.41
CA ALA A 2 -14.42 -1.44 4.97
C ALA A 2 -13.45 -0.70 4.03
N PHE A 3 -12.96 -1.37 2.98
CA PHE A 3 -12.05 -0.79 1.99
C PHE A 3 -12.41 -1.31 0.58
N ASP A 4 -12.32 -0.45 -0.44
CA ASP A 4 -12.55 -0.84 -1.84
C ASP A 4 -11.29 -1.45 -2.49
N ARG A 5 -10.11 -1.10 -1.96
CA ARG A 5 -8.81 -1.58 -2.45
C ARG A 5 -7.87 -1.88 -1.30
N VAL A 6 -7.15 -3.00 -1.39
CA VAL A 6 -6.13 -3.40 -0.42
C VAL A 6 -4.80 -3.62 -1.14
N LEU A 7 -3.76 -2.91 -0.69
CA LEU A 7 -2.40 -3.05 -1.21
C LEU A 7 -1.48 -3.59 -0.11
N ILE A 8 -0.96 -4.81 -0.31
CA ILE A 8 -0.09 -5.50 0.66
C ILE A 8 1.36 -5.32 0.24
N LYS A 9 2.16 -4.64 1.05
CA LYS A 9 3.61 -4.53 0.86
C LYS A 9 4.33 -5.75 1.48
N ARG A 10 5.27 -6.36 0.77
CA ARG A 10 5.88 -7.64 1.17
C ARG A 10 7.02 -7.55 2.19
N MET A 11 7.51 -6.34 2.52
CA MET A 11 8.48 -6.06 3.59
C MET A 11 9.53 -7.18 3.78
N GLU A 12 10.20 -7.59 2.70
CA GLU A 12 11.03 -8.80 2.70
C GLU A 12 12.19 -8.72 3.74
N GLY A 13 12.69 -7.51 4.04
CA GLY A 13 13.67 -7.27 5.11
C GLY A 13 13.15 -7.53 6.54
N HIS A 14 11.84 -7.79 6.69
CA HIS A 14 11.14 -8.03 7.95
C HIS A 14 10.55 -9.45 8.03
N ALA A 15 11.06 -10.39 7.21
CA ALA A 15 10.50 -11.74 7.11
C ALA A 15 10.58 -12.56 8.41
N ARG A 16 11.51 -12.27 9.34
CA ARG A 16 11.67 -12.96 10.63
C ARG A 16 11.67 -14.51 10.49
N GLY A 17 12.47 -15.02 9.55
CA GLY A 17 12.59 -16.47 9.29
C GLY A 17 11.52 -17.06 8.36
N ARG A 18 10.61 -16.26 7.82
CA ARG A 18 9.57 -16.69 6.88
C ARG A 18 10.07 -16.67 5.43
N GLY A 19 9.42 -17.45 4.58
CA GLY A 19 9.70 -17.45 3.14
C GLY A 19 9.33 -16.10 2.49
N PRO A 20 9.98 -15.74 1.37
CA PRO A 20 9.64 -14.53 0.63
C PRO A 20 8.15 -14.44 0.30
N GLY A 21 7.52 -13.32 0.65
CA GLY A 21 6.09 -13.09 0.44
C GLY A 21 5.12 -13.96 1.21
N GLU A 22 5.58 -14.83 2.11
CA GLU A 22 4.71 -15.71 2.90
C GLU A 22 3.69 -14.91 3.73
N VAL A 23 4.14 -13.83 4.40
CA VAL A 23 3.27 -12.94 5.18
C VAL A 23 2.21 -12.29 4.28
N ALA A 24 2.61 -11.86 3.09
CA ALA A 24 1.71 -11.21 2.15
C ALA A 24 0.63 -12.17 1.62
N ALA A 25 1.01 -13.42 1.35
CA ALA A 25 0.07 -14.48 0.98
C ALA A 25 -0.94 -14.73 2.12
N ARG A 26 -0.47 -14.86 3.37
CA ARG A 26 -1.35 -15.04 4.54
C ARG A 26 -2.34 -13.87 4.71
N LEU A 27 -1.88 -12.63 4.52
CA LEU A 27 -2.72 -11.43 4.58
C LEU A 27 -3.77 -11.44 3.46
N ARG A 28 -3.36 -11.72 2.22
CA ARG A 28 -4.29 -11.82 1.08
C ARG A 28 -5.37 -12.86 1.33
N ASP A 29 -4.99 -14.05 1.79
CA ASP A 29 -5.93 -15.14 2.04
C ASP A 29 -6.88 -14.79 3.20
N ALA A 30 -6.41 -14.06 4.22
CA ALA A 30 -7.26 -13.52 5.28
C ALA A 30 -8.29 -12.51 4.76
N PHE A 31 -7.90 -11.56 3.91
CA PHE A 31 -8.84 -10.63 3.28
C PHE A 31 -9.86 -11.36 2.39
N CYS A 32 -9.43 -12.36 1.62
CA CYS A 32 -10.36 -13.18 0.84
C CYS A 32 -11.39 -13.90 1.74
N ARG A 33 -10.97 -14.47 2.88
CA ARG A 33 -11.89 -15.10 3.85
C ARG A 33 -12.87 -14.11 4.47
N LEU A 34 -12.50 -12.84 4.57
CA LEU A 34 -13.40 -11.76 5.02
C LEU A 34 -14.37 -11.30 3.92
N GLY A 35 -14.29 -11.85 2.71
CA GLY A 35 -15.17 -11.58 1.57
C GLY A 35 -14.61 -10.62 0.53
N TYR A 36 -13.35 -10.19 0.64
CA TYR A 36 -12.76 -9.29 -0.36
C TYR A 36 -12.56 -10.05 -1.68
N ALA A 37 -12.94 -9.42 -2.79
CA ALA A 37 -12.65 -9.95 -4.11
C ALA A 37 -11.13 -9.99 -4.35
N ARG A 38 -10.61 -11.08 -4.92
CA ARG A 38 -9.17 -11.21 -5.22
C ARG A 38 -8.65 -10.09 -6.13
N ALA A 39 -9.51 -9.53 -6.98
CA ALA A 39 -9.17 -8.40 -7.85
C ALA A 39 -8.95 -7.07 -7.08
N ALA A 40 -9.52 -6.93 -5.89
CA ALA A 40 -9.36 -5.76 -5.02
C ALA A 40 -8.06 -5.80 -4.20
N ILE A 41 -7.34 -6.94 -4.21
CA ILE A 41 -6.11 -7.13 -3.44
C ILE A 41 -4.90 -7.19 -4.38
N ARG A 42 -3.88 -6.36 -4.12
CA ARG A 42 -2.61 -6.39 -4.87
C ARG A 42 -1.41 -6.41 -3.93
N GLU A 43 -0.41 -7.21 -4.29
CA GLU A 43 0.85 -7.27 -3.56
C GLU A 43 1.93 -6.41 -4.24
N HIS A 44 2.75 -5.76 -3.43
CA HIS A 44 3.87 -4.93 -3.87
C HIS A 44 5.14 -5.31 -3.10
N LYS A 45 6.28 -5.36 -3.80
CA LYS A 45 7.57 -5.70 -3.17
C LYS A 45 8.02 -4.67 -2.12
N THR A 46 7.65 -3.39 -2.30
CA THR A 46 8.15 -2.29 -1.48
C THR A 46 7.03 -1.40 -0.97
N GLU A 47 7.27 -0.74 0.18
CA GLU A 47 6.37 0.25 0.76
C GLU A 47 6.05 1.38 -0.23
N LEU A 48 7.08 2.04 -0.77
CA LEU A 48 6.89 3.11 -1.76
C LEU A 48 6.20 2.63 -3.05
N GLY A 49 6.39 1.37 -3.44
CA GLY A 49 5.68 0.77 -4.56
C GLY A 49 4.17 0.68 -4.33
N ALA A 50 3.76 0.28 -3.12
CA ALA A 50 2.36 0.26 -2.71
C ALA A 50 1.78 1.68 -2.59
N VAL A 51 2.50 2.62 -1.95
CA VAL A 51 2.06 4.02 -1.81
C VAL A 51 1.79 4.64 -3.18
N ARG A 52 2.75 4.52 -4.12
CA ARG A 52 2.57 5.03 -5.48
C ARG A 52 1.39 4.39 -6.21
N ALA A 53 1.16 3.10 -6.01
CA ALA A 53 0.03 2.40 -6.63
C ALA A 53 -1.32 2.84 -6.04
N ALA A 54 -1.38 3.07 -4.73
CA ALA A 54 -2.58 3.57 -4.05
C ALA A 54 -2.95 4.97 -4.57
N LEU A 55 -1.99 5.90 -4.61
CA LEU A 55 -2.23 7.27 -5.07
C LEU A 55 -2.53 7.38 -6.58
N ARG A 56 -2.06 6.42 -7.40
CA ARG A 56 -2.46 6.36 -8.82
C ARG A 56 -3.88 5.83 -9.02
N TRP A 57 -4.36 5.02 -8.09
CA TRP A 57 -5.70 4.44 -8.15
C TRP A 57 -6.74 5.38 -7.54
N ALA A 58 -6.39 6.06 -6.45
CA ALA A 58 -7.26 7.00 -5.77
C ALA A 58 -7.57 8.23 -6.63
N GLY A 59 -8.83 8.66 -6.59
CA GLY A 59 -9.31 9.92 -7.17
C GLY A 59 -9.62 10.99 -6.11
N PRO A 60 -10.09 12.17 -6.55
CA PRO A 60 -10.57 13.21 -5.64
C PRO A 60 -11.70 12.69 -4.74
N GLY A 61 -11.57 12.91 -3.42
CA GLY A 61 -12.55 12.44 -2.42
C GLY A 61 -12.24 11.08 -1.79
N ASP A 62 -11.30 10.31 -2.35
CA ASP A 62 -10.90 9.03 -1.78
C ASP A 62 -9.99 9.20 -0.54
N LEU A 63 -10.14 8.29 0.42
CA LEU A 63 -9.25 8.18 1.57
C LEU A 63 -8.22 7.07 1.38
N VAL A 64 -6.93 7.43 1.40
CA VAL A 64 -5.83 6.47 1.37
C VAL A 64 -5.21 6.31 2.75
N VAL A 65 -5.35 5.12 3.35
CA VAL A 65 -4.74 4.79 4.64
C VAL A 65 -3.40 4.06 4.43
N LEU A 66 -2.31 4.66 4.92
CA LEU A 66 -0.96 4.11 4.77
C LEU A 66 -0.40 3.64 6.11
N LEU A 67 -0.16 2.35 6.23
CA LEU A 67 0.61 1.79 7.35
C LEU A 67 2.10 1.91 7.00
N SER A 68 2.72 3.04 7.35
CA SER A 68 4.13 3.32 7.04
C SER A 68 5.03 2.84 8.18
N HIS A 69 5.75 1.74 7.97
CA HIS A 69 6.52 1.04 9.03
C HIS A 69 7.98 0.84 8.64
N GLU A 70 8.28 0.64 7.35
CA GLU A 70 9.63 0.30 6.89
C GLU A 70 10.45 1.55 6.51
N ARG A 71 9.80 2.52 5.85
CA ARG A 71 10.47 3.69 5.26
C ARG A 71 9.64 4.95 5.51
N ARG A 72 9.23 5.16 6.76
CA ARG A 72 8.35 6.28 7.17
C ARG A 72 8.80 7.62 6.59
N ASP A 73 10.07 7.98 6.77
CA ASP A 73 10.58 9.27 6.33
C ASP A 73 10.61 9.41 4.81
N ALA A 74 11.00 8.35 4.09
CA ALA A 74 10.98 8.35 2.63
C ALA A 74 9.55 8.42 2.08
N THR A 75 8.60 7.74 2.74
CA THR A 75 7.18 7.82 2.40
C THR A 75 6.64 9.23 2.66
N GLN A 76 6.99 9.85 3.79
CA GLN A 76 6.59 11.21 4.12
C GLN A 76 7.17 12.24 3.14
N ALA A 77 8.47 12.15 2.82
CA ALA A 77 9.12 13.01 1.85
C ALA A 77 8.49 12.90 0.46
N PHE A 78 8.16 11.68 0.03
CA PHE A 78 7.47 11.45 -1.25
C PHE A 78 6.08 12.11 -1.27
N LEU A 79 5.31 12.01 -0.20
CA LEU A 79 3.98 12.63 -0.11
C LEU A 79 4.06 14.16 -0.10
N GLN A 80 5.05 14.73 0.61
CA GLN A 80 5.27 16.18 0.64
C GLN A 80 5.63 16.73 -0.74
N ALA A 81 6.54 16.08 -1.46
CA ALA A 81 6.90 16.47 -2.82
C ALA A 81 5.68 16.45 -3.77
N ARG A 82 4.89 15.37 -3.71
CA ARG A 82 3.64 15.25 -4.49
C ARG A 82 2.62 16.33 -4.16
N ALA A 83 2.47 16.70 -2.89
CA ALA A 83 1.55 17.76 -2.49
C ALA A 83 1.99 19.13 -3.02
N ALA A 84 3.31 19.39 -3.02
CA ALA A 84 3.87 20.62 -3.58
C ALA A 84 3.63 20.71 -5.10
N GLU A 85 3.82 19.60 -5.83
CA GLU A 85 3.51 19.52 -7.27
C GLU A 85 2.03 19.77 -7.57
N ALA A 86 1.12 19.22 -6.77
CA ALA A 86 -0.32 19.39 -6.96
C ALA A 86 -0.82 20.81 -6.62
N GLY A 87 -0.08 21.56 -5.80
CA GLY A 87 -0.39 22.94 -5.41
C GLY A 87 0.32 24.01 -6.26
N ALA A 88 1.21 23.61 -7.19
CA ALA A 88 1.84 24.55 -8.10
C ALA A 88 0.81 25.08 -9.11
N PRO A 89 0.73 26.40 -9.36
CA PRO A 89 -0.14 26.93 -10.40
C PRO A 89 0.26 26.33 -11.75
N SER A 90 -0.74 25.80 -12.49
CA SER A 90 -0.58 25.25 -13.84
C SER A 90 -0.18 26.32 -14.85
#